data_AF-A0A834ZC11-F1
#
_entry.id   AF-A0A834ZC11-F1
#
_cell.length_a   1.000
_cell.length_b   1.000
_cell.length_c   1.000
_cell.angle_alpha   90.00
_cell.angle_beta   90.00
_cell.angle_gamma   90.00
#
_symmetry.space_group_name_H-M   'P 1'
#
loop_
_entity.id
_entity.type
_entity.pdbx_description
1 polymer ?
#
loop_
_entity_poly.entity_id
_entity_poly.type
_entity_poly.pdbx_seq_one_letter_code
_entity_poly.pdbx_strand_id
1 'polypeptide(L)'
;MRVDLERVAKDTHGYVGVDLAALCTETALQCIREKMDVIDLEDGTIDAGVLNSMAVTNEHFQTALGSSNPSALCETVVAVPNDSWEDIGGLENVKRELQETVQYPVEHPEKFEKFCMSPSEGVLFYGPPGCCKTLLAKEIANDCQANFISVKGPELLTMWFGESEANVREIFDKARQLAPCVLFFDELDSIATQRGSSLGDAGGAADRVLNQLLTEIDGITAKKTVFIIGAINRPDIIDPALLRPGRLDQLL
;
A
#
# COMPACT_ATOMS: atom_id res chain seq x y z
N MET A 1 6.37 -7.17 34.81
CA MET A 1 6.12 -6.59 33.47
C MET A 1 5.18 -7.53 32.74
N ARG A 2 3.96 -7.09 32.40
CA ARG A 2 2.91 -7.91 31.74
C ARG A 2 2.69 -7.53 30.26
N VAL A 3 3.64 -6.81 29.68
CA VAL A 3 3.60 -6.37 28.28
C VAL A 3 4.70 -7.12 27.54
N ASP A 4 4.33 -7.75 26.44
CA ASP A 4 5.24 -8.42 25.52
C ASP A 4 5.62 -7.43 24.41
N LEU A 5 6.78 -6.79 24.57
CA LEU A 5 7.24 -5.76 23.66
C LEU A 5 7.62 -6.31 22.28
N GLU A 6 8.05 -7.58 22.19
CA GLU A 6 8.35 -8.19 20.89
C GLU A 6 7.08 -8.40 20.07
N ARG A 7 5.99 -8.79 20.74
CA ARG A 7 4.68 -8.88 20.11
C ARG A 7 4.16 -7.52 19.66
N VAL A 8 4.20 -6.51 20.54
CA VAL A 8 3.79 -5.14 20.18
C VAL A 8 4.59 -4.63 18.98
N ALA A 9 5.90 -4.87 18.94
CA ALA A 9 6.74 -4.46 17.82
C ALA A 9 6.35 -5.12 16.49
N LYS A 10 5.94 -6.40 16.50
CA LYS A 10 5.42 -7.09 15.31
C LYS A 10 4.08 -6.51 14.85
N ASP A 11 3.22 -6.14 15.80
CA ASP A 11 1.87 -5.63 15.52
C ASP A 11 1.87 -4.13 15.12
N THR A 12 2.98 -3.40 15.32
CA THR A 12 3.12 -1.97 15.00
C THR A 12 3.93 -1.71 13.73
N HIS A 13 3.81 -2.56 12.70
CA HIS A 13 4.50 -2.31 11.43
C HIS A 13 4.01 -0.99 10.80
N GLY A 14 4.94 -0.18 10.28
CA GLY A 14 4.63 1.13 9.68
C GLY A 14 4.38 2.28 10.68
N TYR A 15 4.41 2.02 12.00
CA TYR A 15 4.30 3.08 13.00
C TYR A 15 5.60 3.88 13.09
N VAL A 16 5.52 5.20 13.02
CA VAL A 16 6.63 6.09 13.35
C VAL A 16 6.64 6.44 14.83
N GLY A 17 7.70 7.09 15.33
CA GLY A 17 7.82 7.42 16.75
C GLY A 17 6.64 8.21 17.34
N VAL A 18 5.99 9.06 16.53
CA VAL A 18 4.77 9.78 16.93
C VAL A 18 3.58 8.84 17.06
N ASP A 19 3.44 7.85 16.16
CA ASP A 19 2.37 6.85 16.23
C ASP A 19 2.53 5.94 17.44
N LEU A 20 3.77 5.52 17.74
CA LEU A 20 4.07 4.74 18.93
C LEU A 20 3.80 5.55 20.21
N ALA A 21 4.11 6.85 20.21
CA ALA A 21 3.78 7.72 21.35
C ALA A 21 2.26 7.86 21.53
N ALA A 22 1.50 8.03 20.44
CA ALA A 22 0.05 8.07 20.47
C ALA A 22 -0.55 6.74 20.95
N LEU A 23 -0.04 5.62 20.45
CA LEU A 23 -0.44 4.27 20.85
C LEU A 23 -0.21 4.05 22.35
N CYS A 24 0.97 4.40 22.87
CA CYS A 24 1.28 4.33 24.29
C CYS A 24 0.35 5.22 25.12
N THR A 25 -0.01 6.40 24.61
CA THR A 25 -0.93 7.33 25.29
C THR A 25 -2.34 6.75 25.39
N GLU A 26 -2.88 6.21 24.29
CA GLU A 26 -4.21 5.58 24.30
C GLU A 26 -4.22 4.32 25.19
N THR A 27 -3.16 3.53 25.15
CA THR A 27 -2.98 2.36 26.02
C THR A 27 -3.01 2.75 27.50
N ALA A 28 -2.35 3.85 27.87
CA ALA A 28 -2.38 4.37 29.23
C ALA A 28 -3.78 4.89 29.61
N LEU A 29 -4.47 5.56 28.68
CA LEU A 29 -5.84 6.03 28.89
C LEU A 29 -6.83 4.88 29.11
N GLN A 30 -6.69 3.76 28.39
CA GLN A 30 -7.50 2.57 28.63
C GLN A 30 -7.28 2.02 30.05
N CYS A 31 -6.03 1.92 30.49
CA CYS A 31 -5.72 1.52 31.86
C CYS A 31 -6.34 2.47 32.92
N ILE A 32 -6.40 3.78 32.62
CA ILE A 32 -7.04 4.77 33.50
C ILE A 32 -8.56 4.59 33.49
N ARG A 33 -9.18 4.41 32.31
CA ARG A 33 -10.63 4.21 32.15
C ARG A 33 -11.15 3.03 32.96
N GLU A 34 -10.42 1.91 33.00
CA GLU A 34 -10.79 0.75 33.82
C GLU A 34 -10.83 1.03 35.33
N LYS A 35 -10.13 2.08 35.78
CA LYS A 35 -10.05 2.47 37.18
C LYS A 35 -10.86 3.73 37.50
N MET A 36 -11.53 4.34 36.51
CA MET A 36 -12.29 5.58 36.70
C MET A 36 -13.40 5.45 37.75
N ASP A 37 -14.01 4.28 37.89
CA ASP A 37 -15.05 4.03 38.90
C ASP A 37 -14.51 4.05 40.34
N VAL A 38 -13.19 3.92 40.50
CA VAL A 38 -12.50 3.85 41.80
C VAL A 38 -11.69 5.12 42.08
N ILE A 39 -11.49 5.98 41.06
CA ILE A 39 -10.80 7.25 41.18
C ILE A 39 -11.81 8.30 41.62
N ASP A 40 -11.62 8.85 42.81
CA ASP A 40 -12.36 10.04 43.24
C ASP A 40 -11.81 11.26 42.48
N LEU A 41 -12.64 11.87 41.63
CA LEU A 41 -12.29 13.03 40.82
C LEU A 41 -12.44 14.35 41.58
N GLU A 42 -13.09 14.33 42.76
CA GLU A 42 -13.24 15.51 43.62
C GLU A 42 -11.99 15.73 44.48
N ASP A 43 -11.23 14.67 44.73
CA ASP A 43 -9.99 14.73 45.49
C ASP A 43 -8.80 15.09 44.57
N GLY A 44 -7.97 16.04 45.01
CA GLY A 44 -6.83 16.53 44.22
C GLY A 44 -5.68 15.53 44.11
N THR A 45 -5.81 14.37 44.74
CA THR A 45 -4.79 13.32 44.83
C THR A 45 -5.41 11.94 44.65
N ILE A 46 -4.74 11.08 43.90
CA ILE A 46 -5.15 9.68 43.72
C ILE A 46 -4.57 8.84 44.87
N ASP A 47 -5.39 7.97 45.45
CA ASP A 47 -4.97 7.05 46.50
C ASP A 47 -3.78 6.17 46.06
N ALA A 48 -2.81 5.99 46.95
CA ALA A 48 -1.58 5.25 46.66
C ALA A 48 -1.86 3.75 46.37
N GLY A 49 -2.90 3.17 46.95
CA GLY A 49 -3.34 1.81 46.67
C GLY A 49 -3.90 1.67 45.26
N VAL A 50 -4.69 2.65 44.81
CA VAL A 50 -5.21 2.71 43.44
C VAL A 50 -4.05 2.85 42.44
N LEU A 51 -3.12 3.79 42.68
CA LEU A 51 -1.93 3.98 41.84
C LEU A 51 -1.08 2.72 41.71
N ASN A 52 -0.82 2.02 42.82
CA ASN A 52 -0.05 0.77 42.80
C ASN A 52 -0.75 -0.38 42.07
N SER A 53 -2.08 -0.30 41.92
CA SER A 53 -2.87 -1.29 41.18
C SER A 53 -2.93 -1.03 39.67
N MET A 54 -2.50 0.15 39.21
CA MET A 54 -2.50 0.52 37.79
C MET A 54 -1.27 -0.07 37.11
N ALA A 55 -1.50 -0.96 36.15
CA ALA A 55 -0.45 -1.53 35.34
C ALA A 55 -0.95 -1.77 33.92
N VAL A 56 -0.18 -1.30 32.95
CA VAL A 56 -0.47 -1.57 31.54
C VAL A 56 -0.27 -3.06 31.24
N THR A 57 -1.22 -3.63 30.49
CA THR A 57 -1.23 -5.04 30.06
C THR A 57 -1.24 -5.13 28.53
N ASN A 58 -1.01 -6.33 27.99
CA ASN A 58 -1.16 -6.59 26.56
C ASN A 58 -2.59 -6.36 26.04
N GLU A 59 -3.62 -6.53 26.87
CA GLU A 59 -5.02 -6.29 26.47
C GLU A 59 -5.27 -4.81 26.18
N HIS A 60 -4.66 -3.91 26.96
CA HIS A 60 -4.74 -2.47 26.68
C HIS A 60 -4.10 -2.12 25.33
N PHE A 61 -2.96 -2.75 25.00
CA PHE A 61 -2.30 -2.55 23.69
C PHE A 61 -3.16 -3.10 22.55
N GLN A 62 -3.74 -4.29 22.70
CA GLN A 62 -4.64 -4.85 21.68
C GLN A 62 -5.86 -3.95 21.42
N THR A 63 -6.41 -3.36 22.49
CA THR A 63 -7.54 -2.43 22.38
C THR A 63 -7.13 -1.13 21.71
N ALA A 64 -5.98 -0.55 22.10
CA ALA A 64 -5.49 0.69 21.52
C ALA A 64 -5.15 0.53 20.03
N LEU A 65 -4.52 -0.59 19.63
CA LEU A 65 -4.22 -0.94 18.25
C LEU A 65 -5.47 -1.01 17.35
N GLY A 66 -6.63 -1.39 17.90
CA GLY A 66 -7.89 -1.39 17.16
C GLY A 66 -8.43 0.01 16.85
N SER A 67 -7.88 1.06 17.46
CA SER A 67 -8.32 2.45 17.33
C SER A 67 -7.25 3.40 16.79
N SER A 68 -5.99 2.99 16.75
CA SER A 68 -4.88 3.79 16.23
C SER A 68 -4.60 3.44 14.77
N ASN A 69 -4.64 4.46 13.90
CA ASN A 69 -4.11 4.36 12.54
C ASN A 69 -2.70 4.97 12.52
N PRO A 70 -1.68 4.26 12.01
CA PRO A 70 -0.35 4.83 11.86
C PRO A 70 -0.33 5.95 10.82
N SER A 71 0.39 7.03 11.13
CA SER A 71 0.50 8.21 10.28
C SER A 71 1.15 7.92 8.94
N ALA A 72 2.02 6.90 8.85
CA ALA A 72 2.59 6.45 7.58
C ALA A 72 1.54 5.78 6.66
N LEU A 73 0.40 5.33 7.21
CA LEU A 73 -0.69 4.68 6.49
C LEU A 73 -1.90 5.58 6.27
N CYS A 74 -1.87 6.82 6.77
CA CYS A 74 -2.88 7.83 6.47
C CYS A 74 -2.69 8.37 5.04
N GLU A 75 -2.97 7.52 4.04
CA GLU A 75 -3.82 7.81 2.86
C GLU A 75 -3.80 6.69 1.80
N THR A 76 -3.03 5.63 1.98
CA THR A 76 -3.03 4.50 1.04
C THR A 76 -2.93 3.19 1.80
N VAL A 77 -3.92 2.32 1.57
CA VAL A 77 -4.18 1.10 2.34
C VAL A 77 -2.99 0.13 2.23
N VAL A 78 -2.07 0.16 3.20
CA VAL A 78 -1.15 -0.97 3.47
C VAL A 78 -1.96 -2.02 4.21
N ALA A 79 -2.66 -2.84 3.45
CA ALA A 79 -3.21 -4.09 3.94
C ALA A 79 -2.22 -5.18 3.58
N VAL A 80 -1.61 -5.82 4.59
CA VAL A 80 -1.09 -7.18 4.42
C VAL A 80 -2.31 -8.10 4.51
N PRO A 81 -2.78 -8.71 3.41
CA PRO A 81 -3.86 -9.69 3.48
C PRO A 81 -3.37 -10.93 4.24
N ASN A 82 -4.29 -11.58 4.95
CA ASN A 82 -4.07 -12.93 5.49
C ASN A 82 -4.43 -14.02 4.46
N ASP A 83 -4.75 -13.62 3.23
CA ASP A 83 -5.07 -14.52 2.14
C ASP A 83 -3.76 -15.19 1.66
N SER A 84 -3.89 -16.38 1.08
CA SER A 84 -2.78 -17.17 0.55
C SER A 84 -3.00 -17.48 -0.93
N TRP A 85 -1.95 -17.84 -1.67
CA TRP A 85 -2.08 -18.31 -3.06
C TRP A 85 -3.07 -19.48 -3.25
N GLU A 86 -3.35 -20.24 -2.18
CA GLU A 86 -4.31 -21.34 -2.18
C GLU A 86 -5.77 -20.84 -2.27
N ASP A 87 -6.04 -19.61 -1.80
CA ASP A 87 -7.35 -18.97 -1.85
C ASP A 87 -7.70 -18.45 -3.25
N ILE A 88 -6.71 -18.32 -4.14
CA ILE A 88 -6.89 -17.94 -5.54
C ILE A 88 -7.01 -19.19 -6.40
N GLY A 89 -8.22 -19.54 -6.85
CA GLY A 89 -8.42 -20.69 -7.74
C GLY A 89 -7.87 -20.48 -9.15
N GLY A 90 -7.01 -21.40 -9.62
CA GLY A 90 -6.52 -21.44 -11.00
C GLY A 90 -5.42 -20.42 -11.31
N LEU A 91 -5.32 -19.98 -12.58
CA LEU A 91 -4.34 -19.01 -13.07
C LEU A 91 -2.86 -19.39 -12.84
N GLU A 92 -2.54 -20.69 -12.76
CA GLU A 92 -1.21 -21.19 -12.41
C GLU A 92 -0.07 -20.62 -13.28
N ASN A 93 -0.33 -20.36 -14.56
CA ASN A 93 0.66 -19.71 -15.44
C ASN A 93 0.88 -18.24 -15.05
N VAL A 94 -0.19 -17.50 -14.78
CA VAL A 94 -0.12 -16.08 -14.36
C VAL A 94 0.55 -15.97 -12.99
N LYS A 95 0.20 -16.84 -12.03
CA LYS A 95 0.85 -16.89 -10.71
C LYS A 95 2.36 -17.08 -10.84
N ARG A 96 2.78 -18.08 -11.63
CA ARG A 96 4.20 -18.35 -11.88
C ARG A 96 4.90 -17.19 -12.56
N GLU A 97 4.32 -16.64 -13.63
CA GLU A 97 4.92 -15.50 -14.34
C GLU A 97 5.02 -14.27 -13.43
N LEU A 98 4.04 -14.04 -12.56
CA LEU A 98 4.07 -12.94 -11.60
C LEU A 98 5.17 -13.13 -10.54
N GLN A 99 5.37 -14.34 -10.02
CA GLN A 99 6.48 -14.67 -9.12
C GLN A 99 7.84 -14.49 -9.79
N GLU A 100 8.01 -14.98 -11.02
CA GLU A 100 9.24 -14.81 -11.80
C GLU A 100 9.55 -13.33 -12.07
N THR A 101 8.51 -12.52 -12.23
CA THR A 101 8.62 -11.10 -12.59
C THR A 101 8.88 -10.20 -11.39
N VAL A 102 8.23 -10.46 -10.25
CA VAL A 102 8.24 -9.57 -9.08
C VAL A 102 9.06 -10.14 -7.93
N GLN A 103 8.89 -11.42 -7.60
CA GLN A 103 9.52 -12.05 -6.44
C GLN A 103 10.99 -12.39 -6.70
N TYR A 104 11.31 -13.01 -7.84
CA TYR A 104 12.68 -13.45 -8.13
C TYR A 104 13.72 -12.34 -8.18
N PRO A 105 13.45 -11.13 -8.72
CA PRO A 105 14.39 -10.01 -8.64
C PRO A 105 14.73 -9.60 -7.21
N VAL A 106 13.77 -9.75 -6.28
CA VAL A 106 13.95 -9.42 -4.86
C VAL A 106 14.70 -10.53 -4.13
N GLU A 107 14.36 -11.80 -4.39
CA GLU A 107 14.96 -12.95 -3.71
C GLU A 107 16.34 -13.35 -4.25
N HIS A 108 16.64 -13.02 -5.51
CA HIS A 108 17.85 -13.46 -6.21
C HIS A 108 18.59 -12.32 -6.96
N PRO A 109 18.85 -11.17 -6.33
CA PRO A 109 19.46 -10.02 -7.00
C PRO A 109 20.82 -10.35 -7.63
N GLU A 110 21.60 -11.25 -7.00
CA GLU A 110 22.91 -11.67 -7.49
C GLU A 110 22.85 -12.41 -8.83
N LYS A 111 21.75 -13.11 -9.12
CA LYS A 111 21.56 -13.80 -10.41
C LYS A 111 21.30 -12.77 -11.51
N PHE A 112 20.46 -11.78 -11.25
CA PHE A 112 20.16 -10.72 -12.22
C PHE A 112 21.40 -9.90 -12.56
N GLU A 113 22.21 -9.54 -11.55
CA GLU A 113 23.50 -8.88 -11.78
C GLU A 113 24.46 -9.74 -12.59
N LYS A 114 24.60 -11.02 -12.23
CA LYS A 114 25.52 -11.97 -12.90
C LYS A 114 25.19 -12.19 -14.37
N PHE A 115 23.90 -12.24 -14.71
CA PHE A 115 23.44 -12.46 -16.09
C PHE A 115 23.15 -11.17 -16.86
N CYS A 116 23.46 -10.00 -16.28
CA CYS A 116 23.16 -8.69 -16.85
C CYS A 116 21.67 -8.55 -17.25
N MET A 117 20.79 -9.14 -16.45
CA MET A 117 19.34 -9.05 -16.64
C MET A 117 18.81 -7.85 -15.87
N SER A 118 18.00 -7.03 -16.53
CA SER A 118 17.21 -6.01 -15.85
C SER A 118 15.86 -6.62 -15.47
N PRO A 119 15.40 -6.49 -14.22
CA PRO A 119 14.03 -6.82 -13.88
C PRO A 119 13.06 -5.97 -14.71
N SER A 120 11.87 -6.50 -15.01
CA SER A 120 10.83 -5.66 -15.60
C SER A 120 10.36 -4.64 -14.57
N GLU A 121 10.13 -3.41 -15.02
CA GLU A 121 9.75 -2.31 -14.12
C GLU A 121 8.25 -2.32 -13.80
N GLY A 122 7.43 -3.07 -14.56
CA GLY A 122 6.00 -3.19 -14.26
C GLY A 122 5.22 -4.23 -15.05
N VAL A 123 4.07 -4.59 -14.47
CA VAL A 123 3.13 -5.60 -14.97
C VAL A 123 1.78 -4.94 -15.26
N LEU A 124 1.09 -5.37 -16.32
CA LEU A 124 -0.30 -5.01 -16.58
C LEU A 124 -1.18 -6.27 -16.56
N PHE A 125 -2.04 -6.37 -15.56
CA PHE A 125 -3.15 -7.32 -15.54
C PHE A 125 -4.28 -6.86 -16.45
N TYR A 126 -4.73 -7.75 -17.34
CA TYR A 126 -5.89 -7.50 -18.18
C TYR A 126 -6.86 -8.68 -18.19
N GLY A 127 -8.15 -8.38 -18.31
CA GLY A 127 -9.19 -9.39 -18.35
C GLY A 127 -10.50 -8.87 -17.78
N PRO A 128 -11.58 -9.66 -17.84
CA PRO A 128 -12.88 -9.19 -17.38
C PRO A 128 -12.88 -8.81 -15.88
N PRO A 129 -13.84 -7.97 -15.46
CA PRO A 129 -14.01 -7.66 -14.04
C PRO A 129 -14.31 -8.93 -13.24
N GLY A 130 -13.84 -9.00 -12.00
CA GLY A 130 -14.03 -10.17 -11.13
C GLY A 130 -12.98 -11.29 -11.26
N CYS A 131 -11.93 -11.13 -12.08
CA CYS A 131 -10.86 -12.12 -12.24
C CYS A 131 -9.72 -12.03 -11.19
N CYS A 132 -10.03 -11.65 -9.95
CA CYS A 132 -9.07 -11.63 -8.84
C CYS A 132 -7.78 -10.80 -9.05
N LYS A 133 -7.73 -9.87 -10.03
CA LYS A 133 -6.54 -9.04 -10.32
C LYS A 133 -6.01 -8.31 -9.08
N THR A 134 -6.91 -7.68 -8.32
CA THR A 134 -6.59 -6.98 -7.07
C THR A 134 -6.11 -7.94 -5.97
N LEU A 135 -6.61 -9.18 -5.94
CA LEU A 135 -6.15 -10.20 -4.98
C LEU A 135 -4.77 -10.72 -5.35
N LEU A 136 -4.51 -11.00 -6.64
CA LEU A 136 -3.19 -11.41 -7.12
C LEU A 136 -2.10 -10.37 -6.79
N ALA A 137 -2.39 -9.08 -7.00
CA ALA A 137 -1.46 -8.00 -6.67
C ALA A 137 -1.13 -7.92 -5.17
N LYS A 138 -2.13 -8.22 -4.33
CA LYS A 138 -2.01 -8.25 -2.88
C LYS A 138 -1.20 -9.46 -2.39
N GLU A 139 -1.46 -10.63 -2.95
CA GLU A 139 -0.73 -11.87 -2.64
C GLU A 139 0.76 -11.74 -2.98
N ILE A 140 1.10 -11.24 -4.18
CA ILE A 140 2.51 -11.10 -4.55
C ILE A 140 3.24 -10.09 -3.65
N ALA A 141 2.56 -9.03 -3.20
CA ALA A 141 3.13 -8.07 -2.25
C ALA A 141 3.39 -8.71 -0.89
N ASN A 142 2.46 -9.54 -0.40
CA ASN A 142 2.59 -10.30 0.84
C ASN A 142 3.78 -11.26 0.80
N ASP A 143 3.89 -12.06 -0.27
CA ASP A 143 4.99 -13.00 -0.48
C ASP A 143 6.35 -12.30 -0.54
N CYS A 144 6.41 -11.14 -1.19
CA CYS A 144 7.62 -10.32 -1.26
C CYS A 144 7.94 -9.57 0.05
N GLN A 145 7.08 -9.66 1.07
CA GLN A 145 7.12 -8.83 2.28
C GLN A 145 7.24 -7.34 1.96
N ALA A 146 6.56 -6.91 0.91
CA ALA A 146 6.59 -5.54 0.41
C ALA A 146 5.38 -4.75 0.91
N ASN A 147 5.57 -3.45 1.11
CA ASN A 147 4.46 -2.54 1.33
C ASN A 147 3.54 -2.55 0.11
N PHE A 148 2.24 -2.39 0.33
CA PHE A 148 1.25 -2.40 -0.76
C PHE A 148 0.52 -1.06 -0.78
N ILE A 149 0.56 -0.37 -1.92
CA ILE A 149 -0.17 0.86 -2.16
C ILE A 149 -1.15 0.60 -3.29
N SER A 150 -2.45 0.67 -3.01
CA SER A 150 -3.50 0.57 -4.03
C SER A 150 -4.06 1.95 -4.32
N VAL A 151 -4.20 2.26 -5.60
CA VAL A 151 -4.82 3.49 -6.11
C VAL A 151 -5.82 3.12 -7.18
N LYS A 152 -7.07 3.60 -7.08
CA LYS A 152 -8.07 3.35 -8.13
C LYS A 152 -8.03 4.45 -9.18
N GLY A 153 -8.19 4.10 -10.46
CA GLY A 153 -8.22 5.05 -11.57
C GLY A 153 -9.15 6.26 -11.34
N PRO A 154 -10.40 6.06 -10.86
CA PRO A 154 -11.29 7.18 -10.54
C PRO A 154 -10.77 8.12 -9.44
N GLU A 155 -10.00 7.60 -8.47
CA GLU A 155 -9.43 8.41 -7.39
C GLU A 155 -8.44 9.44 -7.95
N LEU A 156 -7.64 9.02 -8.94
CA LEU A 156 -6.70 9.89 -9.67
C LEU A 156 -7.41 11.03 -10.43
N LEU A 157 -8.67 10.84 -10.83
CA LEU A 157 -9.49 11.89 -11.45
C LEU A 157 -10.19 12.79 -10.43
N THR A 158 -10.63 12.26 -9.29
CA THR A 158 -11.33 13.08 -8.27
C THR A 158 -10.41 14.09 -7.59
N MET A 159 -9.11 13.82 -7.56
CA MET A 159 -8.05 14.74 -7.12
C MET A 159 -7.87 15.98 -8.03
N TRP A 160 -8.67 16.09 -9.10
CA TRP A 160 -8.51 17.08 -10.17
C TRP A 160 -9.08 18.49 -9.87
N PHE A 161 -9.73 18.72 -8.72
CA PHE A 161 -10.06 20.09 -8.30
C PHE A 161 -8.84 20.82 -7.69
N GLY A 162 -7.74 20.93 -8.44
CA GLY A 162 -6.65 21.87 -8.15
C GLY A 162 -5.21 21.34 -8.25
N GLU A 163 -4.94 20.07 -7.94
CA GLU A 163 -3.57 19.59 -7.65
C GLU A 163 -3.19 18.19 -8.22
N SER A 164 -3.96 17.65 -9.18
CA SER A 164 -3.79 16.24 -9.66
C SER A 164 -2.36 15.78 -10.01
N GLU A 165 -1.53 16.62 -10.63
CA GLU A 165 -0.13 16.25 -10.94
C GLU A 165 0.73 16.12 -9.68
N ALA A 166 0.47 16.96 -8.67
CA ALA A 166 1.14 16.89 -7.38
C ALA A 166 0.77 15.61 -6.64
N ASN A 167 -0.50 15.20 -6.71
CA ASN A 167 -0.97 13.99 -6.05
C ASN A 167 -0.38 12.72 -6.67
N VAL A 168 -0.28 12.65 -8.01
CA VAL A 168 0.43 11.54 -8.67
C VAL A 168 1.88 11.49 -8.19
N ARG A 169 2.58 12.63 -8.16
CA ARG A 169 3.96 12.69 -7.65
C ARG A 169 4.07 12.24 -6.20
N GLU A 170 3.14 12.68 -5.36
CA GLU A 170 3.11 12.32 -3.94
C GLU A 170 2.89 10.82 -3.74
N ILE A 171 2.02 10.18 -4.51
CA ILE A 171 1.82 8.72 -4.48
C ILE A 171 3.13 7.98 -4.81
N PHE A 172 3.83 8.40 -5.85
CA PHE A 172 5.11 7.79 -6.22
C PHE A 172 6.21 8.09 -5.21
N ASP A 173 6.24 9.28 -4.62
CA ASP A 173 7.18 9.63 -3.55
C ASP A 173 6.91 8.83 -2.28
N LYS A 174 5.65 8.61 -1.91
CA LYS A 174 5.24 7.69 -0.83
C LYS A 174 5.70 6.27 -1.14
N ALA A 175 5.44 5.74 -2.34
CA ALA A 175 5.89 4.42 -2.75
C ALA A 175 7.42 4.25 -2.66
N ARG A 176 8.18 5.27 -3.08
CA ARG A 176 9.64 5.30 -2.96
C ARG A 176 10.14 5.33 -1.52
N GLN A 177 9.42 5.99 -0.62
CA GLN A 177 9.76 6.04 0.82
C GLN A 177 9.43 4.72 1.53
N LEU A 178 8.40 4.02 1.04
CA LEU A 178 7.96 2.72 1.54
C LEU A 178 8.63 1.53 0.84
N ALA A 179 9.71 1.74 0.06
CA ALA A 179 10.40 0.63 -0.59
C ALA A 179 10.94 -0.40 0.44
N PRO A 180 10.78 -1.73 0.25
CA PRO A 180 10.17 -2.39 -0.91
C PRO A 180 8.65 -2.21 -0.97
N CYS A 181 8.12 -1.82 -2.14
CA CYS A 181 6.71 -1.47 -2.30
C CYS A 181 6.14 -1.97 -3.64
N VAL A 182 4.95 -2.54 -3.61
CA VAL A 182 4.11 -2.79 -4.79
C VAL A 182 3.12 -1.63 -4.91
N LEU A 183 3.20 -0.88 -6.00
CA LEU A 183 2.28 0.20 -6.36
C LEU A 183 1.27 -0.33 -7.38
N PHE A 184 0.05 -0.58 -6.90
CA PHE A 184 -1.04 -1.16 -7.66
C PHE A 184 -2.04 -0.09 -8.12
N PHE A 185 -2.21 0.03 -9.44
CA PHE A 185 -3.22 0.87 -10.08
C PHE A 185 -4.40 0.01 -10.54
N ASP A 186 -5.51 0.06 -9.81
CA ASP A 186 -6.75 -0.63 -10.18
C ASP A 186 -7.60 0.23 -11.11
N GLU A 187 -8.40 -0.38 -11.98
CA GLU A 187 -9.26 0.30 -12.96
C GLU A 187 -8.49 1.38 -13.76
N LEU A 188 -7.25 1.09 -14.16
CA LEU A 188 -6.38 2.06 -14.84
C LEU A 188 -6.99 2.52 -16.19
N ASP A 189 -7.85 1.70 -16.78
CA ASP A 189 -8.62 1.99 -18.00
C ASP A 189 -9.64 3.12 -17.82
N SER A 190 -9.91 3.59 -16.60
CA SER A 190 -10.72 4.79 -16.37
C SER A 190 -9.99 6.10 -16.70
N ILE A 191 -8.65 6.10 -16.66
CA ILE A 191 -7.81 7.29 -16.93
C ILE A 191 -6.87 7.12 -18.10
N ALA A 192 -6.54 5.88 -18.45
CA ALA A 192 -5.56 5.56 -19.46
C ALA A 192 -6.20 5.24 -20.82
N THR A 193 -7.28 5.93 -21.16
CA THR A 193 -7.94 5.76 -22.45
C THR A 193 -7.16 6.42 -23.58
N GLN A 194 -7.22 5.87 -24.79
CA GLN A 194 -6.52 6.40 -25.97
C GLN A 194 -6.76 7.91 -26.18
N ARG A 195 -5.67 8.67 -26.27
CA ARG A 195 -5.69 10.14 -26.39
C ARG A 195 -6.64 10.62 -27.50
N GLY A 196 -7.46 11.62 -27.19
CA GLY A 196 -8.32 12.28 -28.18
C GLY A 196 -9.68 11.61 -28.44
N SER A 197 -10.07 10.56 -27.70
CA SER A 197 -11.40 9.94 -27.84
C SER A 197 -12.56 10.75 -27.22
N SER A 198 -12.26 11.78 -26.44
CA SER A 198 -13.27 12.63 -25.77
C SER A 198 -13.25 14.06 -26.31
N LEU A 199 -14.26 14.44 -27.11
CA LEU A 199 -14.49 15.84 -27.50
C LEU A 199 -15.06 16.63 -26.30
N GLY A 200 -14.19 17.14 -25.42
CA GLY A 200 -14.59 18.05 -24.34
C GLY A 200 -13.47 18.34 -23.34
N ASP A 201 -13.65 19.40 -22.52
CA ASP A 201 -12.70 19.88 -21.51
C ASP A 201 -12.26 18.79 -20.49
N ALA A 202 -13.06 17.74 -20.31
CA ALA A 202 -12.74 16.60 -19.45
C ALA A 202 -11.64 15.68 -20.01
N GLY A 203 -11.41 15.67 -21.33
CA GLY A 203 -10.35 14.86 -21.95
C GLY A 203 -8.94 15.36 -21.61
N GLY A 204 -8.76 16.68 -21.49
CA GLY A 204 -7.48 17.28 -21.14
C GLY A 204 -7.03 16.99 -19.70
N ALA A 205 -7.96 16.65 -18.81
CA ALA A 205 -7.68 16.26 -17.43
C ALA A 205 -6.97 14.91 -17.35
N ALA A 206 -7.62 13.90 -17.91
CA ALA A 206 -7.11 12.53 -17.96
C ALA A 206 -5.78 12.46 -18.71
N ASP A 207 -5.65 13.20 -19.82
CA ASP A 207 -4.41 13.28 -20.59
C ASP A 207 -3.23 13.83 -19.75
N ARG A 208 -3.45 14.85 -18.91
CA ARG A 208 -2.41 15.41 -18.03
C ARG A 208 -2.00 14.43 -16.94
N VAL A 209 -2.99 13.82 -16.27
CA VAL A 209 -2.75 12.79 -15.25
C VAL A 209 -1.99 11.61 -15.84
N LEU A 210 -2.39 11.14 -17.02
CA LEU A 210 -1.69 10.08 -17.74
C LEU A 210 -0.25 10.47 -18.09
N ASN A 211 -0.02 11.69 -18.59
CA ASN A 211 1.35 12.15 -18.87
C ASN A 211 2.20 12.24 -17.60
N GLN A 212 1.65 12.69 -16.47
CA GLN A 212 2.35 12.69 -15.20
C GLN A 212 2.64 11.26 -14.72
N LEU A 213 1.67 10.34 -14.83
CA LEU A 213 1.85 8.93 -14.50
C LEU A 213 2.99 8.32 -15.33
N LEU A 214 3.01 8.55 -16.65
CA LEU A 214 4.09 8.09 -17.52
C LEU A 214 5.46 8.67 -17.12
N THR A 215 5.49 9.95 -16.73
CA THR A 215 6.72 10.61 -16.27
C THR A 215 7.23 10.00 -14.97
N GLU A 216 6.34 9.67 -14.03
CA GLU A 216 6.73 9.03 -12.78
C GLU A 216 7.17 7.57 -12.97
N ILE A 217 6.52 6.81 -13.87
CA ILE A 217 6.94 5.45 -14.24
C ILE A 217 8.35 5.49 -14.85
N ASP A 218 8.60 6.37 -15.82
CA ASP A 218 9.92 6.53 -16.45
C ASP A 218 10.99 7.00 -15.43
N GLY A 219 10.56 7.66 -14.36
CA GLY A 219 11.41 8.16 -13.27
C GLY A 219 11.70 7.12 -12.17
N ILE A 220 11.04 5.96 -12.18
CA ILE A 220 11.41 4.85 -11.31
C ILE A 220 12.75 4.30 -11.80
N THR A 221 13.69 4.20 -10.87
CA THR A 221 15.03 3.66 -11.16
C THR A 221 15.16 2.35 -10.44
N ALA A 222 15.77 1.35 -11.09
CA ALA A 222 16.03 0.02 -10.53
C ALA A 222 16.74 0.00 -9.15
N LYS A 223 17.29 1.13 -8.69
CA LYS A 223 17.87 1.27 -7.34
C LYS A 223 16.82 1.34 -6.22
N LYS A 224 15.56 1.65 -6.54
CA LYS A 224 14.46 1.66 -5.59
C LYS A 224 13.55 0.48 -5.91
N THR A 225 13.33 -0.40 -4.94
CA THR A 225 12.51 -1.62 -5.05
C THR A 225 11.01 -1.31 -5.07
N VAL A 226 10.58 -0.43 -5.97
CA VAL A 226 9.17 -0.12 -6.23
C VAL A 226 8.73 -0.87 -7.48
N PHE A 227 7.80 -1.80 -7.33
CA PHE A 227 7.23 -2.56 -8.44
C PHE A 227 5.86 -2.02 -8.80
N ILE A 228 5.60 -1.76 -10.08
CA ILE A 228 4.32 -1.21 -10.53
C ILE A 228 3.46 -2.32 -11.11
N ILE A 229 2.20 -2.38 -10.70
CA ILE A 229 1.20 -3.29 -11.27
C ILE A 229 -0.01 -2.47 -11.67
N GLY A 230 -0.38 -2.48 -12.95
CA GLY A 230 -1.66 -1.94 -13.43
C GLY A 230 -2.70 -3.05 -13.59
N ALA A 231 -3.97 -2.75 -13.38
CA ALA A 231 -5.08 -3.63 -13.72
C ALA A 231 -6.12 -2.91 -14.57
N ILE A 232 -6.56 -3.57 -15.64
CA ILE A 232 -7.57 -3.05 -16.55
C ILE A 232 -8.63 -4.09 -16.86
N ASN A 233 -9.84 -3.61 -17.19
CA ASN A 233 -10.93 -4.46 -17.66
C ASN A 233 -11.09 -4.38 -19.20
N ARG A 234 -10.63 -3.28 -19.80
CA ARG A 234 -10.78 -2.98 -21.23
C ARG A 234 -9.41 -2.78 -21.90
N PRO A 235 -8.73 -3.85 -22.35
CA PRO A 235 -7.46 -3.73 -23.06
C PRO A 235 -7.58 -3.04 -24.43
N ASP A 236 -8.78 -2.96 -25.01
CA ASP A 236 -9.04 -2.32 -26.31
C ASP A 236 -8.83 -0.80 -26.30
N ILE A 237 -8.92 -0.15 -25.13
CA ILE A 237 -8.89 1.32 -25.01
C ILE A 237 -7.61 1.87 -24.39
N ILE A 238 -6.69 1.02 -23.97
CA ILE A 238 -5.48 1.43 -23.23
C ILE A 238 -4.55 2.28 -24.11
N ASP A 239 -3.99 3.36 -23.57
CA ASP A 239 -2.96 4.14 -24.26
C ASP A 239 -1.71 3.26 -24.47
N PRO A 240 -1.29 3.01 -25.72
CA PRO A 240 -0.10 2.19 -26.03
C PRO A 240 1.20 2.72 -25.42
N ALA A 241 1.24 3.99 -25.00
CA ALA A 241 2.38 4.56 -24.29
C ALA A 241 2.65 3.81 -22.98
N LEU A 242 1.63 3.30 -22.27
CA LEU A 242 1.84 2.55 -21.03
C LEU A 242 2.51 1.20 -21.25
N LEU A 243 2.37 0.63 -22.45
CA LEU A 243 2.85 -0.72 -22.79
C LEU A 243 4.27 -0.72 -23.38
N ARG A 244 4.95 0.44 -23.40
CA ARG A 244 6.30 0.52 -23.94
C ARG A 244 7.31 -0.15 -23.00
N PRO A 245 8.40 -0.73 -23.53
CA PRO A 245 9.46 -1.33 -22.71
C PRO A 245 9.93 -0.39 -21.60
N GLY A 246 10.09 -0.94 -20.38
CA GLY A 246 10.44 -0.17 -19.18
C GLY A 246 9.26 0.50 -18.46
N ARG A 247 8.01 0.19 -18.85
CA ARG A 247 6.79 0.66 -18.19
C ARG A 247 5.95 -0.53 -17.72
N LEU A 248 4.77 -0.75 -18.29
CA LEU A 248 3.94 -1.94 -18.04
C LEU A 248 4.09 -2.90 -19.21
N ASP A 249 5.29 -3.42 -19.40
CA ASP A 249 5.69 -4.20 -20.57
C ASP A 249 5.44 -5.71 -20.43
N GLN A 250 5.22 -6.20 -19.21
CA GLN A 250 4.77 -7.56 -18.96
C GLN A 250 3.23 -7.61 -18.88
N LEU A 251 2.59 -8.24 -19.87
CA LEU A 251 1.14 -8.36 -19.96
C LEU A 251 0.68 -9.72 -19.42
N LEU A 252 -0.15 -9.70 -18.37
CA LEU A 252 -0.63 -10.89 -17.66
C LEU A 252 -2.16 -11.00 -17.62
#